data_AF-A0A8J3HXG1-F1
#
_entry.id   AF-A0A8J3HXG1-F1
#
_cell.length_a   1.000
_cell.length_b   1.000
_cell.length_c   1.000
_cell.angle_alpha   90.00
_cell.angle_beta   90.00
_cell.angle_gamma   90.00
#
_symmetry.space_group_name_H-M   'P 1'
#
loop_
_entity.id
_entity.type
_entity.pdbx_description
1 polymer ?
#
loop_
_entity_poly.entity_id
_entity_poly.type
_entity_poly.pdbx_seq_one_letter_code
_entity_poly.pdbx_strand_id
1 'polypeptide(L)'
;MFALVSTAGIHLREQEPYNVDGDNSWRLIPGNIQTEQLMVTHSHYDHQDADQDINCIFPLDRLRELAAEGIIGGVGDKHLGFMGYTQNFRDLYERVAPEMAKTISRSQADAVILTAGCPLCHRVAAAIAREIEMTGIPTVFITVAPDQTRQAGPPRAIAPLRFTLGNSLGALDSQIYNARFCSMLSVASKQEKSLEPSGSQSMLNMTAASGNQLTFKRPKK
;
A
#
# COMPACT_ATOMS: atom_id res chain seq x y z
N MET A 1 7.89 -12.07 -4.12
CA MET A 1 8.76 -11.05 -3.51
C MET A 1 7.98 -9.78 -3.25
N PHE A 2 8.20 -9.11 -2.13
CA PHE A 2 7.52 -7.84 -1.81
C PHE A 2 8.48 -6.66 -1.78
N ALA A 3 8.00 -5.48 -2.20
CA ALA A 3 8.72 -4.22 -2.02
C ALA A 3 7.90 -3.22 -1.17
N LEU A 4 8.59 -2.27 -0.55
CA LEU A 4 7.99 -1.22 0.27
C LEU A 4 8.00 0.12 -0.44
N VAL A 5 6.89 0.86 -0.30
CA VAL A 5 6.81 2.29 -0.61
C VAL A 5 6.19 3.00 0.59
N SER A 6 6.93 3.91 1.21
CA SER A 6 6.43 4.66 2.36
C SER A 6 6.32 6.14 2.06
N THR A 7 5.18 6.72 2.41
CA THR A 7 4.91 8.17 2.37
C THR A 7 5.06 8.80 3.75
N ALA A 8 5.97 8.28 4.56
CA ALA A 8 6.19 8.71 5.93
C ALA A 8 7.49 9.50 6.11
N GLY A 9 8.16 9.91 5.04
CA GLY A 9 9.44 10.60 5.13
C GLY A 9 10.61 9.69 5.54
N ILE A 10 10.57 8.42 5.15
CA ILE A 10 11.69 7.47 5.35
C ILE A 10 12.81 7.78 4.35
N HIS A 11 14.05 7.78 4.81
CA HIS A 11 15.25 7.89 3.96
C HIS A 11 16.49 7.32 4.67
N LEU A 12 17.60 7.18 3.94
CA LEU A 12 18.90 6.88 4.54
C LEU A 12 19.43 8.09 5.29
N ARG A 13 20.12 7.89 6.41
CA ARG A 13 20.71 8.96 7.22
C ARG A 13 21.68 9.85 6.45
N GLU A 14 22.35 9.29 5.45
CA GLU A 14 23.35 9.98 4.61
C GLU A 14 22.71 10.76 3.45
N GLN A 15 21.41 10.57 3.19
CA GLN A 15 20.68 11.31 2.18
C GLN A 15 20.22 12.66 2.72
N GLU A 16 20.09 13.65 1.82
CA GLU A 16 19.51 14.95 2.13
C GLU A 16 18.13 14.77 2.81
N PRO A 17 17.91 15.34 4.01
CA PRO A 17 16.60 15.32 4.68
C PRO A 17 15.50 15.95 3.82
N TYR A 18 14.25 15.56 4.05
CA TYR A 18 13.11 16.14 3.34
C TYR A 18 12.80 17.56 3.83
N ASN A 19 12.26 18.39 2.95
CA ASN A 19 11.64 19.65 3.37
C ASN A 19 10.28 19.37 4.03
N VAL A 20 10.18 19.59 5.34
CA VAL A 20 8.99 19.26 6.11
C VAL A 20 7.77 20.16 5.84
N ASP A 21 7.96 21.31 5.18
CA ASP A 21 6.87 22.22 4.80
C ASP A 21 6.17 21.81 3.49
N GLY A 22 6.73 20.81 2.78
CA GLY A 22 6.19 20.27 1.55
C GLY A 22 7.30 19.85 0.61
N ASP A 23 7.40 18.54 0.35
CA ASP A 23 8.46 17.97 -0.48
C ASP A 23 7.90 16.88 -1.40
N ASN A 24 8.19 17.01 -2.69
CA ASN A 24 7.81 16.07 -3.74
C ASN A 24 9.00 15.21 -4.20
N SER A 25 10.14 15.28 -3.50
CA SER A 25 11.26 14.38 -3.68
C SER A 25 11.03 13.05 -2.97
N TRP A 26 11.64 12.00 -3.51
CA TRP A 26 11.63 10.65 -2.96
C TRP A 26 13.08 10.15 -2.88
N ARG A 27 13.28 9.03 -2.19
CA ARG A 27 14.58 8.38 -2.02
C ARG A 27 14.46 6.91 -2.38
N LEU A 28 15.45 6.42 -3.11
CA LEU A 28 15.65 4.99 -3.29
C LEU A 28 16.27 4.42 -2.02
N ILE A 29 15.69 3.34 -1.52
CA ILE A 29 16.15 2.59 -0.36
C ILE A 29 16.58 1.20 -0.84
N PRO A 30 17.87 0.83 -0.74
CA PRO A 30 18.33 -0.49 -1.14
C PRO A 30 17.75 -1.61 -0.28
N GLY A 31 17.37 -2.74 -0.90
CA GLY A 31 16.78 -3.88 -0.19
C GLY A 31 17.73 -4.61 0.78
N ASN A 32 19.03 -4.34 0.72
CA ASN A 32 20.06 -4.89 1.62
C ASN A 32 20.52 -3.88 2.71
N ILE A 33 19.90 -2.71 2.80
CA ILE A 33 20.24 -1.68 3.80
C ILE A 33 20.02 -2.19 5.23
N GLN A 34 20.88 -1.82 6.17
CA GLN A 34 20.60 -2.06 7.59
C GLN A 34 19.56 -1.03 8.05
N THR A 35 18.50 -1.46 8.74
CA THR A 35 17.38 -0.57 9.11
C THR A 35 17.79 0.53 10.07
N GLU A 36 18.88 0.33 10.83
CA GLU A 36 19.49 1.35 11.68
C GLU A 36 20.06 2.52 10.88
N GLN A 37 20.34 2.34 9.58
CA GLN A 37 20.78 3.39 8.66
C GLN A 37 19.62 4.22 8.10
N LEU A 38 18.38 3.87 8.43
CA LEU A 38 17.20 4.62 8.06
C LEU A 38 16.83 5.63 9.15
N MET A 39 16.15 6.70 8.74
CA MET A 39 15.56 7.68 9.63
C MET A 39 14.30 8.29 9.01
N VAL A 40 13.57 9.03 9.83
CA VAL A 40 12.38 9.80 9.44
C VAL A 40 12.72 11.29 9.43
N THR A 41 12.35 11.98 8.34
CA THR A 41 12.24 13.45 8.34
C THR A 41 10.81 13.84 7.99
N HIS A 42 9.98 14.05 9.01
CA HIS A 42 8.56 14.41 8.82
C HIS A 42 7.94 14.99 10.09
N SER A 43 7.37 16.21 10.03
CA SER A 43 6.86 16.90 11.24
C SER A 43 5.34 16.77 11.48
N HIS A 44 4.56 16.20 10.54
CA HIS A 44 3.09 16.15 10.64
C HIS A 44 2.52 14.86 11.25
N TYR A 45 3.34 14.08 11.97
CA TYR A 45 2.90 12.97 12.83
C TYR A 45 3.97 12.68 13.91
N ASP A 46 3.58 12.02 15.00
CA ASP A 46 4.52 11.58 16.04
C ASP A 46 5.26 10.34 15.57
N HIS A 47 6.58 10.44 15.41
CA HIS A 47 7.44 9.38 14.90
C HIS A 47 8.42 8.84 15.94
N GLN A 48 8.22 9.10 17.24
CA GLN A 48 9.11 8.62 18.31
C GLN A 48 9.27 7.09 18.34
N ASP A 49 8.22 6.35 17.98
CA ASP A 49 8.31 4.89 17.86
C ASP A 49 9.15 4.47 16.65
N ALA A 50 9.02 5.18 15.53
CA ALA A 50 9.80 4.93 14.31
C ALA A 50 11.27 5.31 14.46
N ASP A 51 11.58 6.30 15.30
CA ASP A 51 12.95 6.68 15.64
C ASP A 51 13.67 5.60 16.45
N GLN A 52 12.91 4.81 17.23
CA GLN A 52 13.42 3.68 18.00
C GLN A 52 13.47 2.40 17.15
N ASP A 53 12.39 2.10 16.41
CA ASP A 53 12.31 0.98 15.48
C ASP A 53 11.53 1.37 14.22
N ILE A 54 12.27 1.55 13.13
CA ILE A 54 11.70 1.96 11.83
C ILE A 54 10.67 0.94 11.30
N ASN A 55 10.70 -0.31 11.77
CA ASN A 55 9.78 -1.37 11.32
C ASN A 55 8.32 -1.10 11.72
N CYS A 56 8.04 -0.17 12.64
CA CYS A 56 6.66 0.25 12.96
C CYS A 56 5.96 0.94 11.77
N ILE A 57 6.74 1.47 10.81
CA ILE A 57 6.22 2.17 9.62
C ILE A 57 6.85 1.70 8.31
N PHE A 58 8.05 1.12 8.35
CA PHE A 58 8.78 0.60 7.21
C PHE A 58 9.31 -0.80 7.53
N PRO A 59 8.45 -1.86 7.43
CA PRO A 59 8.71 -3.19 7.99
C PRO A 59 9.67 -4.04 7.13
N LEU A 60 10.87 -3.52 6.87
CA LEU A 60 11.87 -4.17 6.03
C LEU A 60 12.42 -5.44 6.67
N ASP A 61 12.75 -5.40 7.96
CA ASP A 61 13.27 -6.59 8.67
C ASP A 61 12.18 -7.63 8.82
N ARG A 62 10.94 -7.20 9.02
CA ARG A 62 9.79 -8.11 9.06
C ARG A 62 9.61 -8.84 7.73
N LEU A 63 9.74 -8.16 6.60
CA LEU A 63 9.73 -8.83 5.29
C LEU A 63 10.90 -9.82 5.15
N ARG A 64 12.09 -9.50 5.66
CA ARG A 64 13.25 -10.40 5.62
C ARG A 64 13.04 -11.64 6.49
N GLU A 65 12.47 -11.48 7.68
CA GLU A 65 12.09 -12.59 8.56
C GLU A 65 11.10 -13.53 7.87
N LEU A 66 10.03 -12.98 7.27
CA LEU A 66 9.05 -13.77 6.52
C LEU A 66 9.65 -14.50 5.31
N ALA A 67 10.63 -13.89 4.66
CA ALA A 67 11.35 -14.53 3.57
C ALA A 67 12.25 -15.66 4.08
N ALA A 68 12.95 -15.46 5.20
CA ALA A 68 13.79 -16.47 5.84
C ALA A 68 12.97 -17.67 6.35
N GLU A 69 11.74 -17.42 6.82
CA GLU A 69 10.76 -18.44 7.22
C GLU A 69 10.10 -19.14 6.01
N GLY A 70 10.33 -18.67 4.78
CA GLY A 70 9.73 -19.23 3.56
C GLY A 70 8.24 -18.92 3.38
N ILE A 71 7.69 -17.98 4.17
CA ILE A 71 6.29 -17.55 4.08
C ILE A 71 6.06 -16.71 2.81
N ILE A 72 7.06 -15.90 2.42
CA ILE A 72 7.06 -15.13 1.18
C ILE A 72 8.26 -15.52 0.32
N GLY A 73 8.15 -15.34 -0.99
CA GLY A 73 9.23 -15.70 -1.94
C GLY A 73 10.48 -14.81 -1.88
N GLY A 74 10.50 -13.74 -1.06
CA GLY A 74 11.65 -12.86 -0.90
C GLY A 74 11.29 -11.37 -0.75
N VAL A 75 12.30 -10.53 -0.68
CA VAL A 75 12.20 -9.07 -0.56
C VAL A 75 12.82 -8.41 -1.79
N GLY A 76 12.13 -7.43 -2.37
CA GLY A 76 12.63 -6.68 -3.53
C GLY A 76 13.92 -5.93 -3.22
N ASP A 77 14.75 -5.73 -4.24
CA ASP A 77 16.06 -5.07 -4.08
C ASP A 77 15.96 -3.53 -3.99
N LYS A 78 14.78 -2.98 -4.25
CA LYS A 78 14.47 -1.56 -4.23
C LYS A 78 13.20 -1.29 -3.47
N HIS A 79 13.25 -0.27 -2.63
CA HIS A 79 12.12 0.30 -1.92
C HIS A 79 12.15 1.81 -2.06
N LEU A 80 11.04 2.48 -1.79
CA LEU A 80 10.95 3.93 -1.93
C LEU A 80 10.51 4.58 -0.63
N GLY A 81 11.23 5.62 -0.23
CA GLY A 81 10.79 6.59 0.74
C GLY A 81 10.30 7.85 0.03
N PHE A 82 9.20 8.42 0.49
CA PHE A 82 8.65 9.67 0.01
C PHE A 82 8.20 10.50 1.21
N MET A 83 8.35 11.82 1.14
CA MET A 83 7.94 12.70 2.23
C MET A 83 6.44 12.49 2.54
N GLY A 84 5.56 12.59 1.53
CA GLY A 84 4.13 12.30 1.69
C GLY A 84 3.26 13.50 2.03
N TYR A 85 3.80 14.52 2.70
CA TYR A 85 3.16 15.82 2.85
C TYR A 85 3.52 16.74 1.68
N THR A 86 2.54 17.02 0.83
CA THR A 86 2.71 17.90 -0.34
C THR A 86 1.52 18.82 -0.52
N GLN A 87 1.81 20.06 -0.91
CA GLN A 87 0.82 21.04 -1.35
C GLN A 87 0.77 21.12 -2.89
N ASN A 88 1.78 20.60 -3.58
CA ASN A 88 1.86 20.60 -5.04
C ASN A 88 1.37 19.26 -5.62
N PHE A 89 0.05 19.06 -5.56
CA PHE A 89 -0.59 17.86 -6.09
C PHE A 89 -0.43 17.70 -7.60
N ARG A 90 -0.34 18.79 -8.36
CA ARG A 90 -0.13 18.70 -9.82
C ARG A 90 1.15 17.96 -10.13
N ASP A 91 2.26 18.39 -9.52
CA ASP A 91 3.57 17.77 -9.71
C ASP A 91 3.61 16.32 -9.18
N LEU A 92 2.87 16.03 -8.09
CA LEU A 92 2.70 14.66 -7.60
C LEU A 92 2.11 13.74 -8.69
N TYR A 93 0.99 14.14 -9.29
CA TYR A 93 0.26 13.31 -10.26
C TYR A 93 0.95 13.25 -11.62
N GLU A 94 1.47 14.37 -12.10
CA GLU A 94 2.02 14.45 -13.46
C GLU A 94 3.44 13.89 -13.58
N ARG A 95 4.20 13.87 -12.46
CA ARG A 95 5.62 13.51 -12.49
C ARG A 95 6.02 12.51 -11.41
N VAL A 96 5.85 12.85 -10.14
CA VAL A 96 6.45 12.10 -9.03
C VAL A 96 5.90 10.67 -8.93
N ALA A 97 4.58 10.52 -8.89
CA ALA A 97 3.96 9.20 -8.75
C ALA A 97 4.26 8.29 -9.97
N PRO A 98 4.18 8.77 -11.23
CA PRO A 98 4.67 8.02 -12.39
C PRO A 98 6.16 7.62 -12.32
N GLU A 99 7.04 8.53 -11.86
CA GLU A 99 8.49 8.25 -11.69
C GLU A 99 8.74 7.17 -10.63
N MET A 100 8.04 7.25 -9.50
CA MET A 100 8.10 6.25 -8.43
C MET A 100 7.58 4.89 -8.92
N ALA A 101 6.44 4.86 -9.62
CA ALA A 101 5.86 3.65 -10.18
C ALA A 101 6.81 2.96 -11.18
N LYS A 102 7.42 3.75 -12.07
CA LYS A 102 8.44 3.26 -13.01
C LYS A 102 9.71 2.74 -12.32
N THR A 103 10.08 3.32 -11.18
CA THR A 103 11.26 2.91 -10.43
C THR A 103 11.00 1.63 -9.66
N ILE A 104 9.87 1.55 -8.93
CA ILE A 104 9.52 0.37 -8.14
C ILE A 104 9.21 -0.84 -9.02
N SER A 105 8.72 -0.64 -10.25
CA SER A 105 8.51 -1.76 -11.17
C SER A 105 9.78 -2.51 -11.60
N ARG A 106 10.95 -1.92 -11.30
CA ARG A 106 12.28 -2.53 -11.51
C ARG A 106 12.83 -3.20 -10.25
N SER A 107 12.01 -3.39 -9.21
CA SER A 107 12.41 -4.02 -7.95
C SER A 107 12.28 -5.55 -7.94
N GLN A 108 11.83 -6.15 -9.06
CA GLN A 108 11.47 -7.56 -9.17
C GLN A 108 10.42 -8.02 -8.13
N ALA A 109 9.62 -7.09 -7.61
CA ALA A 109 8.58 -7.43 -6.66
C ALA A 109 7.32 -7.90 -7.38
N ASP A 110 6.71 -8.95 -6.84
CA ASP A 110 5.40 -9.45 -7.29
C ASP A 110 4.27 -8.57 -6.73
N ALA A 111 4.52 -7.83 -5.64
CA ALA A 111 3.58 -6.90 -5.05
C ALA A 111 4.29 -5.80 -4.23
N VAL A 112 3.64 -4.64 -4.10
CA VAL A 112 4.14 -3.50 -3.32
C VAL A 112 3.24 -3.24 -2.11
N ILE A 113 3.85 -3.11 -0.94
CA ILE A 113 3.17 -2.70 0.29
C ILE A 113 3.40 -1.21 0.49
N LEU A 114 2.34 -0.49 0.78
CA LEU A 114 2.38 0.93 1.08
C LEU A 114 2.12 1.23 2.56
N THR A 115 2.82 2.23 3.09
CA THR A 115 2.59 2.79 4.43
C THR A 115 2.58 4.32 4.40
N ALA A 116 1.99 4.94 5.41
CA ALA A 116 1.84 6.39 5.49
C ALA A 116 1.87 6.89 6.93
N GLY A 117 2.50 8.05 7.15
CA GLY A 117 2.66 8.63 8.49
C GLY A 117 1.47 9.48 8.97
N CYS A 118 1.01 10.40 8.12
CA CYS A 118 0.03 11.43 8.44
C CYS A 118 -1.28 11.33 7.61
N PRO A 119 -2.39 12.01 7.97
CA PRO A 119 -3.63 11.93 7.19
C PRO A 119 -3.51 12.37 5.73
N LEU A 120 -2.69 13.39 5.44
CA LEU A 120 -2.42 13.83 4.06
C LEU A 120 -1.62 12.79 3.29
N CYS A 121 -0.60 12.23 3.94
CA CYS A 121 0.27 11.17 3.45
C CYS A 121 -0.54 9.97 2.96
N HIS A 122 -1.63 9.62 3.66
CA HIS A 122 -2.52 8.53 3.25
C HIS A 122 -3.24 8.78 1.91
N ARG A 123 -3.60 10.04 1.63
CA ARG A 123 -4.18 10.41 0.33
C ARG A 123 -3.16 10.29 -0.78
N VAL A 124 -1.92 10.68 -0.49
CA VAL A 124 -0.80 10.59 -1.44
C VAL A 124 -0.40 9.14 -1.70
N ALA A 125 -0.32 8.30 -0.66
CA ALA A 125 -0.07 6.88 -0.79
C ALA A 125 -1.12 6.20 -1.68
N ALA A 126 -2.41 6.57 -1.56
CA ALA A 126 -3.46 6.06 -2.44
C ALA A 126 -3.25 6.45 -3.92
N ALA A 127 -2.75 7.68 -4.18
CA ALA A 127 -2.40 8.11 -5.53
C ALA A 127 -1.23 7.30 -6.10
N ILE A 128 -0.15 7.16 -5.33
CA ILE A 128 1.03 6.38 -5.72
C ILE A 128 0.66 4.91 -5.94
N ALA A 129 -0.20 4.33 -5.09
CA ALA A 129 -0.67 2.95 -5.26
C ALA A 129 -1.36 2.73 -6.61
N ARG A 130 -2.22 3.66 -7.05
CA ARG A 130 -2.86 3.57 -8.38
C ARG A 130 -1.86 3.63 -9.51
N GLU A 131 -0.89 4.56 -9.45
CA GLU A 131 0.15 4.65 -10.47
C GLU A 131 1.01 3.37 -10.54
N ILE A 132 1.29 2.75 -9.39
CA ILE A 132 2.01 1.46 -9.35
C ILE A 132 1.16 0.36 -10.00
N GLU A 133 -0.14 0.26 -9.68
CA GLU A 133 -0.99 -0.76 -10.30
C GLU A 133 -1.17 -0.57 -11.81
N MET A 134 -1.07 0.67 -12.31
CA MET A 134 -1.04 0.93 -13.75
C MET A 134 0.19 0.33 -14.45
N THR A 135 1.26 -0.01 -13.71
CA THR A 135 2.42 -0.75 -14.23
C THR A 135 2.21 -2.27 -14.24
N GLY A 136 1.08 -2.76 -13.73
CA GLY A 136 0.76 -4.18 -13.63
C GLY A 136 1.23 -4.85 -12.34
N ILE A 137 1.79 -4.10 -11.38
CA ILE A 137 2.22 -4.65 -10.09
C ILE A 137 1.14 -4.40 -9.03
N PRO A 138 0.60 -5.45 -8.40
CA PRO A 138 -0.42 -5.31 -7.38
C PRO A 138 0.08 -4.56 -6.14
N THR A 139 -0.80 -3.76 -5.52
CA THR A 139 -0.49 -3.00 -4.30
C THR A 139 -1.34 -3.41 -3.10
N VAL A 140 -0.79 -3.21 -1.90
CA VAL A 140 -1.50 -3.37 -0.63
C VAL A 140 -1.18 -2.18 0.25
N PHE A 141 -2.17 -1.31 0.49
CA PHE A 141 -1.96 -0.16 1.36
C PHE A 141 -2.36 -0.47 2.81
N ILE A 142 -1.40 -0.40 3.74
CA ILE A 142 -1.67 -0.46 5.17
C ILE A 142 -1.99 0.96 5.66
N THR A 143 -3.27 1.21 5.94
CA THR A 143 -3.76 2.52 6.34
C THR A 143 -4.12 2.56 7.82
N VAL A 144 -3.74 3.66 8.47
CA VAL A 144 -4.14 4.03 9.84
C VAL A 144 -5.02 5.29 9.85
N ALA A 145 -5.38 5.80 8.67
CA ALA A 145 -6.29 6.93 8.46
C ALA A 145 -7.40 6.51 7.47
N PRO A 146 -8.34 5.63 7.89
CA PRO A 146 -9.27 4.96 6.99
C PRO A 146 -10.22 5.91 6.28
N ASP A 147 -10.64 7.01 6.91
CA ASP A 147 -11.55 7.98 6.31
C ASP A 147 -10.88 8.73 5.15
N GLN A 148 -9.64 9.21 5.35
CA GLN A 148 -8.87 9.89 4.32
C GLN A 148 -8.50 8.94 3.18
N THR A 149 -8.17 7.69 3.54
CA THR A 149 -7.86 6.65 2.57
C THR A 149 -9.07 6.28 1.72
N ARG A 150 -10.24 6.08 2.35
CA ARG A 150 -11.49 5.79 1.64
C ARG A 150 -11.85 6.90 0.66
N GLN A 151 -11.71 8.16 1.07
CA GLN A 151 -11.97 9.31 0.19
C GLN A 151 -10.98 9.37 -0.98
N ALA A 152 -9.73 8.96 -0.76
CA ALA A 152 -8.70 8.97 -1.81
C ALA A 152 -8.82 7.79 -2.78
N GLY A 153 -9.49 6.70 -2.41
CA GLY A 153 -9.78 5.56 -3.29
C GLY A 153 -8.55 4.78 -3.76
N PRO A 154 -7.75 4.16 -2.87
CA PRO A 154 -6.68 3.25 -3.27
C PRO A 154 -7.26 1.99 -3.94
N PRO A 155 -6.48 1.27 -4.77
CA PRO A 155 -6.93 0.01 -5.36
C PRO A 155 -7.28 -1.03 -4.29
N ARG A 156 -6.41 -1.17 -3.29
CA ARG A 156 -6.56 -2.06 -2.14
C ARG A 156 -5.99 -1.41 -0.90
N ALA A 157 -6.74 -1.50 0.19
CA ALA A 157 -6.28 -1.04 1.49
C ALA A 157 -6.79 -1.94 2.60
N ILE A 158 -5.96 -2.11 3.62
CA ILE A 158 -6.31 -2.77 4.87
C ILE A 158 -6.14 -1.76 6.00
N ALA A 159 -7.12 -1.73 6.90
CA ALA A 159 -7.15 -0.81 8.04
C ALA A 159 -7.11 -1.63 9.34
N PRO A 160 -5.92 -1.92 9.88
CA PRO A 160 -5.83 -2.67 11.13
C PRO A 160 -6.47 -1.90 12.28
N LEU A 161 -7.28 -2.60 13.08
CA LEU A 161 -7.89 -2.01 14.26
C LEU A 161 -6.81 -1.66 15.30
N ARG A 162 -6.94 -0.46 15.89
CA ARG A 162 -6.11 0.09 16.98
C ARG A 162 -4.70 0.56 16.59
N PHE A 163 -4.39 0.64 15.31
CA PHE A 163 -3.16 1.27 14.86
C PHE A 163 -3.36 2.78 14.76
N THR A 164 -2.29 3.55 15.01
CA THR A 164 -2.30 5.01 15.07
C THR A 164 -1.37 5.59 14.02
N LEU A 165 -1.52 6.89 13.74
CA LEU A 165 -0.59 7.64 12.89
C LEU A 165 0.84 7.45 13.40
N GLY A 166 1.79 7.31 12.48
CA GLY A 166 3.18 6.97 12.79
C GLY A 166 3.45 5.49 13.07
N ASN A 167 2.42 4.67 13.27
CA ASN A 167 2.54 3.26 13.65
C ASN A 167 1.71 2.38 12.71
N SER A 168 2.08 2.37 11.42
CA SER A 168 1.37 1.58 10.40
C SER A 168 1.32 0.08 10.70
N LEU A 169 2.24 -0.42 11.52
CA LEU A 169 2.34 -1.83 11.92
C LEU A 169 2.03 -2.06 13.41
N GLY A 170 1.74 -1.02 14.18
CA GLY A 170 1.52 -1.07 15.64
C GLY A 170 2.61 -0.33 16.44
N ALA A 171 2.32 -0.03 17.71
CA ALA A 171 3.27 0.54 18.67
C ALA A 171 4.32 -0.51 19.10
N LEU A 172 5.43 -0.06 19.71
CA LEU A 172 6.60 -0.86 20.14
C LEU A 172 6.25 -2.04 21.07
N ASP A 173 5.66 -3.11 20.52
CA ASP A 173 5.62 -4.44 21.10
C ASP A 173 5.90 -5.47 20.00
N SER A 174 6.97 -6.23 20.17
CA SER A 174 7.61 -6.97 19.08
C SER A 174 6.81 -8.20 18.59
N GLN A 175 5.91 -8.72 19.44
CA GLN A 175 5.19 -9.98 19.19
C GLN A 175 3.90 -9.80 18.39
N ILE A 176 3.26 -8.63 18.44
CA ILE A 176 2.05 -8.37 17.64
C ILE A 176 2.38 -8.08 16.17
N TYR A 177 3.59 -7.55 15.88
CA TYR A 177 4.02 -7.19 14.52
C TYR A 177 3.95 -8.36 13.53
N ASN A 178 4.61 -9.50 13.81
CA ASN A 178 4.75 -10.60 12.85
C ASN A 178 3.44 -11.34 12.59
N ALA A 179 2.69 -11.66 13.65
CA ALA A 179 1.43 -12.39 13.51
C ALA A 179 0.38 -11.59 12.72
N ARG A 180 0.30 -10.27 12.96
CA ARG A 180 -0.62 -9.40 12.22
C ARG A 180 -0.14 -9.14 10.80
N PHE A 181 1.16 -8.89 10.58
CA PHE A 181 1.70 -8.63 9.26
C PHE A 181 1.57 -9.84 8.31
N CYS A 182 1.82 -11.06 8.80
CA CYS A 182 1.50 -12.30 8.07
C CYS A 182 0.03 -12.39 7.67
N SER A 183 -0.86 -12.13 8.63
CA SER A 183 -2.30 -12.18 8.39
C SER A 183 -2.74 -11.16 7.34
N MET A 184 -2.16 -9.95 7.39
CA MET A 184 -2.38 -8.87 6.44
C MET A 184 -1.95 -9.26 5.01
N LEU A 185 -0.76 -9.85 4.85
CA LEU A 185 -0.26 -10.32 3.55
C LEU A 185 -1.10 -11.48 2.98
N SER A 186 -1.62 -12.36 3.85
CA SER A 186 -2.52 -13.45 3.42
C SER A 186 -3.88 -12.94 2.92
N VAL A 187 -4.41 -11.87 3.51
CA VAL A 187 -5.65 -11.23 3.04
C VAL A 187 -5.43 -10.56 1.69
N ALA A 188 -4.28 -9.90 1.52
CA ALA A 188 -3.90 -9.28 0.27
C ALA A 188 -3.77 -10.27 -0.90
N SER A 189 -3.22 -11.47 -0.67
CA SER A 189 -3.07 -12.51 -1.70
C SER A 189 -4.37 -13.23 -2.05
N LYS A 190 -5.39 -13.20 -1.18
CA LYS A 190 -6.70 -13.83 -1.43
C LYS A 190 -7.68 -12.97 -2.24
N GLN A 191 -7.49 -11.65 -2.27
CA GLN A 191 -8.37 -10.75 -3.04
C GLN A 191 -8.16 -10.83 -4.56
N GLU A 192 -7.11 -11.51 -5.05
CA GLU A 192 -6.88 -11.74 -6.48
C GLU A 192 -7.87 -12.75 -7.12
N LYS A 193 -8.60 -13.55 -6.33
CA LYS A 193 -9.40 -14.67 -6.86
C LYS A 193 -10.87 -14.36 -7.18
N SER A 194 -11.31 -13.11 -7.13
CA SER A 194 -12.69 -12.75 -7.48
C SER A 194 -12.74 -11.65 -8.53
N LEU A 195 -12.62 -12.05 -9.80
CA LEU A 195 -13.30 -11.47 -10.96
C LEU A 195 -13.00 -12.32 -12.20
N GLU A 196 -13.52 -13.55 -12.21
CA GLU A 196 -13.79 -14.29 -13.45
C GLU A 196 -15.32 -14.37 -13.58
N PRO A 197 -15.92 -13.94 -14.71
CA PRO A 197 -17.34 -14.17 -14.94
C PRO A 197 -17.53 -15.65 -15.23
N SER A 198 -18.01 -16.41 -14.24
CA SER A 198 -18.32 -17.83 -14.43
C SER A 198 -19.38 -17.98 -15.52
N GLY A 199 -18.94 -18.49 -16.68
CA GLY A 199 -19.81 -18.96 -17.74
C GLY A 199 -20.63 -20.18 -17.33
N SER A 200 -21.73 -20.34 -18.07
CA SER A 200 -22.55 -21.55 -18.23
C SER A 200 -23.23 -22.14 -16.99
N GLN A 201 -24.48 -21.73 -16.75
CA GLN A 201 -25.49 -22.66 -16.24
C GLN A 201 -26.11 -23.40 -17.43
N SER A 202 -25.67 -24.64 -17.65
CA SER A 202 -26.39 -25.60 -18.48
C SER A 202 -27.53 -26.23 -17.68
N MET A 203 -28.74 -26.13 -18.25
CA MET A 203 -29.85 -27.09 -18.21
C MET A 203 -30.04 -27.98 -16.98
N LEU A 204 -31.20 -27.81 -16.33
CA LEU A 204 -32.07 -28.93 -15.95
C LEU A 204 -33.54 -28.49 -16.00
N ASN A 205 -34.32 -29.32 -16.69
CA ASN A 205 -35.71 -29.14 -17.13
C ASN A 205 -36.73 -29.01 -16.00
N MET A 206 -37.78 -28.23 -16.23
CA MET A 206 -39.17 -28.64 -15.92
C MET A 206 -40.17 -27.95 -16.85
N THR A 207 -40.87 -28.77 -17.63
CA THR A 207 -42.04 -28.47 -18.48
C THR A 207 -43.27 -28.03 -17.67
N ALA A 208 -43.98 -26.99 -18.12
CA ALA A 208 -45.43 -27.02 -18.40
C ALA A 208 -45.99 -25.62 -18.81
N ALA A 209 -46.60 -25.61 -20.00
CA ALA A 209 -47.83 -24.92 -20.41
C ALA A 209 -48.17 -23.47 -19.96
N SER A 210 -48.44 -22.68 -21.02
CA SER A 210 -49.50 -21.67 -21.17
C SER A 210 -49.46 -20.35 -20.39
N GLY A 211 -49.23 -19.26 -21.13
CA GLY A 211 -50.10 -18.08 -21.16
C GLY A 211 -49.98 -17.05 -20.03
N ASN A 212 -49.26 -15.94 -20.26
CA ASN A 212 -49.87 -14.61 -20.39
C ASN A 212 -48.81 -13.53 -20.66
N GLN A 213 -49.20 -12.53 -21.47
CA GLN A 213 -48.46 -11.31 -21.77
C GLN A 213 -48.19 -10.49 -20.51
N LEU A 214 -47.11 -9.68 -20.52
CA LEU A 214 -47.18 -8.23 -20.22
C LEU A 214 -45.87 -7.52 -20.61
N THR A 215 -46.06 -6.36 -21.23
CA THR A 215 -45.09 -5.54 -21.95
C THR A 215 -44.32 -4.59 -21.01
N PHE A 216 -42.99 -4.44 -21.23
CA PHE A 216 -42.17 -3.44 -20.54
C PHE A 216 -42.06 -2.14 -21.37
N LYS A 217 -42.62 -1.03 -20.84
CA LYS A 217 -42.33 0.33 -21.30
C LYS A 217 -41.03 0.82 -20.66
N ARG A 218 -40.09 1.33 -21.47
CA ARG A 218 -38.89 2.07 -21.02
C ARG A 218 -39.27 3.49 -20.58
N PRO A 219 -38.73 4.04 -19.49
CA PRO A 219 -38.71 5.49 -19.27
C PRO A 219 -37.54 6.13 -20.02
N LYS A 220 -37.79 7.30 -20.62
CA LYS A 220 -36.79 8.19 -21.25
C LYS A 220 -36.54 9.41 -20.35
N LYS A 221 -35.25 9.80 -20.32
CA LYS A 221 -34.61 11.01 -19.79
C LYS A 221 -34.45 11.09 -18.27
#